data_AF-A0A7J6INW4-F1
#
_entry.id   AF-A0A7J6INW4-F1
#
_cell.length_a   1.000
_cell.length_b   1.000
_cell.length_c   1.000
_cell.angle_alpha   90.00
_cell.angle_beta   90.00
_cell.angle_gamma   90.00
#
_symmetry.space_group_name_H-M   'P 1'
#
loop_
_entity.id
_entity.type
_entity.pdbx_description
1 polymer ?
#
loop_
_entity_poly.entity_id
_entity_poly.type
_entity_poly.pdbx_seq_one_letter_code
_entity_poly.pdbx_strand_id
1 'polypeptide(L)'
;MTIAELGTSCLDTLDHLVDKSSSSNEDGRYALVEDCRGRFRVWAANIGALRPKTSPKSLDYRVREADDMRSSIVSGLGRIKESGTSGSYRVPQSTGGKL
;
A
#
# COMPACT_ATOMS: atom_id res chain seq x y z
N MET A 1 10.65 -3.57 -12.77
CA MET A 1 9.39 -3.12 -12.17
C MET A 1 9.52 -1.66 -11.74
N THR A 2 8.60 -0.81 -12.17
CA THR A 2 8.54 0.62 -11.81
C THR A 2 7.77 0.82 -10.50
N ILE A 3 7.94 1.98 -9.87
CA ILE A 3 7.11 2.39 -8.74
C ILE A 3 5.65 2.48 -9.19
N ALA A 4 5.39 2.99 -10.40
CA ALA A 4 4.05 3.04 -11.00
C ALA A 4 3.36 1.67 -11.10
N GLU A 5 4.05 0.67 -11.63
CA GLU A 5 3.56 -0.71 -11.71
C GLU A 5 3.26 -1.27 -10.32
N LEU A 6 4.19 -1.06 -9.37
CA LEU A 6 4.04 -1.58 -8.02
C LEU A 6 2.90 -0.88 -7.25
N GLY A 7 2.77 0.43 -7.42
CA GLY A 7 1.69 1.22 -6.84
C GLY A 7 0.32 0.80 -7.37
N THR A 8 0.24 0.48 -8.67
CA THR A 8 -0.98 -0.07 -9.29
C THR A 8 -1.31 -1.44 -8.69
N SER A 9 -0.34 -2.35 -8.59
CA SER A 9 -0.58 -3.66 -7.95
C SER A 9 -1.01 -3.55 -6.48
N CYS A 10 -0.52 -2.55 -5.74
CA CYS A 10 -0.96 -2.30 -4.37
C CYS A 10 -2.42 -1.85 -4.32
N LEU A 11 -2.87 -1.01 -5.26
CA LEU A 11 -4.27 -0.63 -5.37
C LEU A 11 -5.15 -1.83 -5.67
N ASP A 12 -4.79 -2.63 -6.65
CA ASP A 12 -5.55 -3.84 -7.00
C ASP A 12 -5.67 -4.78 -5.80
N THR A 13 -4.58 -4.93 -5.04
CA THR A 13 -4.55 -5.74 -3.81
C THR A 13 -5.52 -5.19 -2.76
N LEU A 14 -5.52 -3.88 -2.52
CA LEU A 14 -6.39 -3.24 -1.55
C LEU A 14 -7.85 -3.25 -2.00
N ASP A 15 -8.12 -3.03 -3.29
CA ASP A 15 -9.45 -3.16 -3.91
C ASP A 15 -10.01 -4.57 -3.68
N HIS A 16 -9.24 -5.62 -3.97
CA HIS A 16 -9.64 -7.00 -3.71
C HIS A 16 -9.90 -7.31 -2.23
N LEU A 17 -9.12 -6.73 -1.31
CA LEU A 17 -9.33 -6.91 0.13
C LEU A 17 -10.61 -6.20 0.61
N VAL A 18 -10.94 -5.02 0.07
CA VAL A 18 -12.20 -4.33 0.35
C VAL A 18 -13.38 -5.19 -0.12
N ASP A 19 -13.34 -5.67 -1.36
CA ASP A 19 -14.41 -6.51 -1.91
C ASP A 19 -14.60 -7.78 -1.08
N LYS A 20 -13.51 -8.46 -0.72
CA LYS A 20 -13.55 -9.65 0.13
C LYS A 20 -14.10 -9.35 1.53
N SER A 21 -13.67 -8.26 2.15
CA SER A 21 -14.12 -7.90 3.50
C SER A 21 -15.58 -7.42 3.54
N SER A 22 -16.09 -6.83 2.46
CA SER A 22 -17.50 -6.43 2.36
C SER A 22 -18.48 -7.61 2.42
N SER A 23 -18.02 -8.81 2.07
CA SER A 23 -18.82 -10.04 2.09
C SER A 23 -18.79 -10.78 3.44
N SER A 24 -17.89 -10.39 4.35
CA SER A 24 -17.70 -11.03 5.66
C SER A 24 -18.22 -10.06 6.73
N ASN A 25 -19.17 -10.45 7.57
CA ASN A 25 -19.79 -9.61 8.63
C ASN A 25 -18.82 -9.18 9.77
N GLU A 26 -17.54 -9.01 9.48
CA GLU A 26 -16.53 -8.44 10.38
C GLU A 26 -16.44 -6.92 10.14
N ASP A 27 -17.40 -6.16 10.66
CA ASP A 27 -17.54 -4.71 10.43
C ASP A 27 -16.23 -3.92 10.66
N GLY A 28 -15.42 -4.33 11.65
CA GLY A 28 -14.14 -3.68 11.95
C GLY A 28 -13.04 -3.94 10.91
N ARG A 29 -13.08 -5.07 10.20
CA ARG A 29 -12.08 -5.42 9.18
C ARG A 29 -12.32 -4.66 7.89
N TYR A 30 -13.58 -4.54 7.47
CA TYR A 30 -13.95 -3.75 6.29
C TYR A 30 -13.51 -2.29 6.46
N ALA A 31 -13.89 -1.65 7.56
CA ALA A 31 -13.56 -0.24 7.83
C ALA A 31 -12.04 0.01 7.84
N LEU A 32 -11.26 -0.90 8.43
CA LEU A 32 -9.80 -0.79 8.45
C LEU A 32 -9.19 -0.88 7.05
N VAL A 33 -9.63 -1.85 6.24
CA VAL A 33 -9.10 -2.04 4.88
C VAL A 33 -9.51 -0.89 3.97
N GLU A 34 -10.75 -0.40 4.11
CA GLU A 34 -11.24 0.78 3.39
C GLU A 34 -10.41 2.03 3.72
N ASP A 35 -10.12 2.30 5.00
CA ASP A 35 -9.24 3.41 5.42
C ASP A 35 -7.84 3.28 4.83
N CYS A 36 -7.24 2.08 4.91
CA CYS A 36 -5.91 1.81 4.34
C CYS A 36 -5.88 2.09 2.84
N ARG A 37 -6.92 1.65 2.12
CA ARG A 37 -7.08 1.90 0.69
C ARG A 37 -7.22 3.39 0.38
N GLY A 38 -8.04 4.12 1.14
CA GLY A 38 -8.21 5.56 0.98
C GLY A 38 -6.90 6.32 1.17
N ARG A 39 -6.16 6.01 2.25
CA ARG A 39 -4.87 6.62 2.55
C ARG A 39 -3.83 6.32 1.48
N PHE A 40 -3.79 5.09 0.99
CA PHE A 40 -2.88 4.72 -0.10
C PHE A 40 -3.16 5.50 -1.38
N ARG A 41 -4.45 5.65 -1.77
CA ARG A 41 -4.85 6.43 -2.95
C ARG A 41 -4.41 7.89 -2.86
N VAL A 42 -4.65 8.53 -1.72
CA VAL A 42 -4.24 9.93 -1.49
C VAL A 42 -2.72 10.07 -1.56
N TRP A 43 -1.98 9.20 -0.87
CA TRP A 43 -0.52 9.18 -0.91
C TRP A 43 0.00 9.02 -2.35
N ALA A 44 -0.50 8.01 -3.06
CA ALA A 44 -0.03 7.66 -4.39
C ALA A 44 -0.31 8.77 -5.42
N ALA A 45 -1.49 9.41 -5.33
CA ALA A 45 -1.85 10.54 -6.18
C ALA A 45 -0.95 11.76 -5.91
N ASN A 46 -0.76 12.13 -4.64
CA ASN A 46 -0.03 13.33 -4.23
C ASN A 46 1.45 13.28 -4.63
N ILE A 47 2.09 12.12 -4.52
CA ILE A 47 3.53 12.01 -4.85
C ILE A 47 3.78 11.55 -6.29
N GLY A 48 2.73 11.26 -7.05
CA GLY A 48 2.84 10.77 -8.43
C GLY A 48 3.31 9.33 -8.54
N ALA A 49 3.00 8.48 -7.55
CA ALA A 49 3.38 7.07 -7.52
C ALA A 49 2.63 6.20 -8.55
N LEU A 50 1.59 6.73 -9.21
CA LEU A 50 0.84 6.05 -10.28
C LEU A 50 1.09 6.66 -11.67
N ARG A 51 1.93 7.70 -11.75
CA ARG A 51 2.18 8.39 -13.02
C ARG A 51 3.18 7.60 -13.86
N PRO A 52 3.10 7.65 -15.20
CA PRO A 52 4.08 6.99 -16.06
C PRO A 52 5.51 7.41 -15.73
N LYS A 53 6.47 6.47 -15.72
CA LYS A 53 7.88 6.73 -15.40
C LYS A 53 8.54 7.84 -16.22
N THR A 54 8.02 8.08 -17.43
CA THR A 54 8.51 9.11 -18.36
C THR A 54 8.08 10.53 -17.98
N SER A 55 7.07 10.66 -17.11
CA SER A 55 6.58 11.96 -16.65
C SER A 55 7.53 12.53 -15.58
N PRO A 56 7.99 13.79 -15.71
CA PRO A 56 8.79 14.45 -14.67
C PRO A 56 8.09 14.56 -13.31
N LYS A 57 6.75 14.51 -13.32
CA LYS A 57 5.91 14.51 -12.11
C LYS A 57 5.74 13.13 -11.47
N SER A 58 6.29 12.06 -12.07
CA SER A 58 6.20 10.72 -11.51
C SER A 58 7.18 10.54 -10.36
N LEU A 59 6.83 9.68 -9.41
CA LEU A 59 7.75 9.34 -8.35
C LEU A 59 8.98 8.61 -8.90
N ASP A 60 8.79 7.69 -9.86
CA ASP A 60 9.87 7.02 -10.60
C ASP A 60 10.92 8.02 -11.12
N TYR A 61 10.47 9.08 -11.81
CA TYR A 61 11.38 10.09 -12.35
C TYR A 61 12.08 10.89 -11.25
N ARG A 62 11.36 11.25 -10.19
CA ARG A 62 11.87 12.12 -9.10
C ARG A 62 12.92 11.43 -8.22
N VAL A 63 12.87 10.10 -8.10
CA VAL A 63 13.81 9.33 -7.26
C VAL A 63 14.83 8.53 -8.09
N ARG A 64 14.90 8.74 -9.41
CA ARG A 64 15.76 7.96 -10.32
C ARG A 64 17.26 8.04 -10.02
N GLU A 65 17.69 9.09 -9.33
CA GLU A 65 19.08 9.34 -8.92
C GLU A 65 19.27 9.16 -7.40
N ALA A 66 18.24 8.68 -6.68
CA ALA A 66 18.24 8.50 -5.23
C ALA A 66 17.97 7.03 -4.88
N ASP A 67 18.97 6.18 -5.10
CA ASP A 67 18.83 4.72 -5.02
C ASP A 67 18.30 4.22 -3.66
N ASP A 68 18.79 4.76 -2.55
CA ASP A 68 18.33 4.37 -1.21
C ASP A 68 16.85 4.69 -0.99
N MET A 69 16.41 5.89 -1.42
CA MET A 69 15.02 6.31 -1.34
C MET A 69 14.14 5.42 -2.22
N ARG A 70 14.58 5.17 -3.45
CA ARG A 70 13.90 4.29 -4.40
C ARG A 70 13.75 2.87 -3.82
N SER A 71 14.83 2.31 -3.26
CA SER A 71 14.84 0.99 -2.65
C SER A 71 13.87 0.91 -1.47
N SER A 72 13.88 1.90 -0.59
CA SER A 72 12.96 2.00 0.55
C SER A 72 11.49 2.06 0.11
N ILE A 73 11.16 2.88 -0.90
CA ILE A 73 9.81 2.98 -1.46
C ILE A 73 9.37 1.64 -2.06
N VAL A 74 10.21 1.02 -2.90
CA VAL A 74 9.90 -0.27 -3.55
C VAL A 74 9.70 -1.36 -2.50
N SER A 75 10.54 -1.43 -1.46
CA SER A 75 10.39 -2.38 -0.35
C SER A 75 9.09 -2.16 0.44
N GLY A 76 8.73 -0.90 0.73
CA GLY A 76 7.47 -0.56 1.40
C GLY A 76 6.25 -1.01 0.61
N LEU A 77 6.21 -0.71 -0.69
CA LEU A 77 5.12 -1.11 -1.56
C LEU A 77 5.06 -2.63 -1.78
N GLY A 78 6.21 -3.31 -1.86
CA GLY A 78 6.29 -4.76 -1.93
C GLY A 78 5.56 -5.44 -0.77
N ARG A 79 5.79 -4.96 0.47
CA ARG A 79 5.10 -5.46 1.67
C ARG A 79 3.58 -5.28 1.61
N ILE A 80 3.09 -4.16 1.09
CA ILE A 80 1.65 -3.92 0.92
C ILE A 80 1.05 -4.93 -0.05
N LYS A 81 1.68 -5.11 -1.22
CA LYS A 81 1.26 -6.10 -2.22
C LYS A 81 1.21 -7.52 -1.64
N GLU A 82 2.22 -7.91 -0.86
CA GLU A 82 2.30 -9.25 -0.24
C GLU A 82 1.24 -9.45 0.85
N SER A 83 0.82 -8.37 1.52
CA SER A 83 -0.17 -8.41 2.61
C SER A 83 -1.54 -8.91 2.16
N GLY A 84 -1.92 -8.73 0.89
CA GLY A 84 -3.16 -9.27 0.36
C GLY A 84 -3.08 -10.72 -0.10
N THR A 85 -1.87 -11.27 -0.27
CA THR A 85 -1.65 -12.68 -0.65
C THR A 85 -1.49 -13.60 0.56
N SER A 86 -1.00 -13.07 1.68
CA SER A 86 -0.79 -13.83 2.91
C SER A 86 -2.01 -13.70 3.82
N GLY A 87 -2.77 -14.79 4.00
CA GLY A 87 -3.92 -14.88 4.90
C GLY A 87 -3.62 -14.73 6.40
N SER A 88 -2.58 -14.02 6.80
CA SER A 88 -2.14 -13.89 8.20
C SER A 88 -1.90 -12.42 8.56
N TYR A 89 -2.98 -11.67 8.75
CA TYR A 89 -2.89 -10.44 9.54
C TYR A 89 -2.75 -10.85 11.01
N ARG A 90 -1.52 -10.91 11.54
CA ARG A 90 -1.31 -10.89 12.99
C ARG A 90 -1.47 -9.46 13.49
N VAL A 91 -2.55 -9.22 14.22
CA VAL A 91 -2.70 -8.00 15.02
C VAL A 91 -1.54 -7.94 16.01
N PRO A 92 -0.78 -6.83 16.10
CA PRO A 92 0.20 -6.66 17.15
C PRO A 92 -0.53 -6.66 18.49
N GLN A 93 -0.27 -7.65 19.35
CA GLN A 93 -0.75 -7.61 20.71
C GLN A 93 -0.09 -6.43 21.42
N SER A 94 -0.91 -5.46 21.84
CA SER A 94 -0.53 -4.44 22.82
C SER A 94 0.00 -5.15 24.06
N THR A 95 1.32 -5.08 24.29
CA THR A 95 1.92 -5.46 25.56
C THR A 95 1.42 -4.47 26.60
N GLY A 96 0.35 -4.84 27.31
CA GLY A 96 -0.13 -4.14 28.48
C GLY A 96 0.99 -4.10 29.52
N GLY A 97 1.67 -2.96 29.61
CA GLY A 97 2.49 -2.63 30.76
C GLY A 97 1.58 -2.47 31.96
N LYS A 98 1.60 -3.46 32.86
CA LYS A 98 1.08 -3.29 34.21
C LYS A 98 1.99 -2.29 34.94
N LEU A 99 1.41 -1.19 35.42
CA LEU A 99 1.91 -0.46 36.58
C LEU A 99 1.40 -1.15 37.84
#